data_AF-A0A7C9EBX0-F1
#
_entry.id   AF-A0A7C9EBX0-F1
#
_cell.length_a   1.000
_cell.length_b   1.000
_cell.length_c   1.000
_cell.angle_alpha   90.00
_cell.angle_beta   90.00
_cell.angle_gamma   90.00
#
_symmetry.space_group_name_H-M   'P 1'
#
loop_
_entity.id
_entity.type
_entity.pdbx_description
1 polymer ?
#
loop_
_entity_poly.entity_id
_entity_poly.type
_entity_poly.pdbx_seq_one_letter_code
_entity_poly.pdbx_strand_id
1 'polypeptide(L)'
;DGSSLVYILDSELEEELFLLASKCSVVLCCRVAPLQKAGIVALIKNRTDDMTLAIGDGANDVSMIQMADVGVGISGQEGRQAVMASDFSMGQFRFLVTLLLVHGHWNYQRMGYMLLYNYYRNAVFVLVLFWYTLFTGFTMTTAISDWSSVMYSVIYSAVPTIVVAILDKDLSRRTLLKYPRLYQSGQQEEGYNPRLFWLTMADTLWQSAAAFFIPLFVYWKSDIDGSGIGDLWTLAVVLLVNLHLAMDVVRWTWIVHAAVWGSIVATFIVVIIIDCIPILPGFWAI
;
A
#
# COMPACT_ATOMS: atom_id res chain seq x y z
N ASP A 1 29.52 21.51 -19.36
CA ASP A 1 30.58 20.49 -19.58
C ASP A 1 31.20 20.11 -18.23
N GLY A 2 31.93 19.00 -18.15
CA GLY A 2 32.44 18.47 -16.88
C GLY A 2 33.31 19.44 -16.08
N SER A 3 34.13 20.27 -16.75
CA SER A 3 34.98 21.29 -16.10
C SER A 3 34.14 22.37 -15.41
N SER A 4 33.18 22.96 -16.12
CA SER A 4 32.27 23.94 -15.53
C SER A 4 31.43 23.36 -14.41
N LEU A 5 31.04 22.08 -14.52
CA LEU A 5 30.26 21.42 -13.49
C LEU A 5 31.04 21.22 -12.18
N VAL A 6 32.36 20.92 -12.22
CA VAL A 6 33.19 20.91 -10.99
C VAL A 6 33.09 22.26 -10.28
N TYR A 7 33.36 23.33 -11.04
CA TYR A 7 33.42 24.67 -10.47
C TYR A 7 32.08 25.09 -9.84
N ILE A 8 30.96 24.77 -10.51
CA ILE A 8 29.63 25.12 -10.01
C ILE A 8 29.24 24.26 -8.80
N LEU A 9 29.57 22.97 -8.77
CA LEU A 9 29.24 22.09 -7.64
C LEU A 9 30.11 22.38 -6.40
N ASP A 10 31.32 22.90 -6.56
CA ASP A 10 32.22 23.27 -5.46
C ASP A 10 32.05 24.74 -5.00
N SER A 11 31.08 25.49 -5.55
CA SER A 11 30.86 26.91 -5.25
C SER A 11 29.43 27.21 -4.82
N GLU A 12 29.18 28.44 -4.36
CA GLU A 12 27.84 28.93 -3.98
C GLU A 12 26.85 29.02 -5.17
N LEU A 13 27.30 28.72 -6.41
CA LEU A 13 26.50 28.78 -7.63
C LEU A 13 25.60 27.54 -7.85
N GLU A 14 25.67 26.56 -6.96
CA GLU A 14 24.87 25.32 -7.04
C GLU A 14 23.36 25.62 -7.06
N GLU A 15 22.90 26.63 -6.29
CA GLU A 15 21.50 27.06 -6.26
C GLU A 15 21.06 27.68 -7.59
N GLU A 16 21.88 28.53 -8.19
CA GLU A 16 21.57 29.16 -9.48
C GLU A 16 21.45 28.11 -10.60
N LEU A 17 22.35 27.12 -10.60
CA LEU A 17 22.29 26.00 -11.54
C LEU A 17 20.99 25.20 -11.37
N PHE A 18 20.60 24.90 -10.13
CA PHE A 18 19.35 24.19 -9.84
C PHE A 18 18.13 24.97 -10.34
N LEU A 19 18.07 26.27 -10.07
CA LEU A 19 16.96 27.13 -10.50
C LEU A 19 16.87 27.25 -12.03
N LEU A 20 18.02 27.31 -12.71
CA LEU A 20 18.07 27.32 -14.16
C LEU A 20 17.63 25.97 -14.74
N ALA A 21 18.19 24.87 -14.23
CA ALA A 21 17.89 23.52 -14.69
C ALA A 21 16.40 23.18 -14.52
N SER A 22 15.78 23.59 -13.41
CA SER A 22 14.36 23.34 -13.13
C SER A 22 13.41 24.07 -14.08
N LYS A 23 13.86 25.14 -14.76
CA LYS A 23 13.07 25.86 -15.77
C LYS A 23 13.27 25.31 -17.18
N CYS A 24 14.29 24.48 -17.39
CA CYS A 24 14.59 23.91 -18.69
C CYS A 24 13.85 22.59 -18.90
N SER A 25 13.23 22.39 -20.06
CA SER A 25 12.60 21.11 -20.41
C SER A 25 13.61 19.99 -20.67
N VAL A 26 14.83 20.34 -21.07
CA VAL A 26 15.92 19.39 -21.35
C VAL A 26 17.24 20.01 -20.89
N VAL A 27 18.02 19.23 -20.15
CA VAL A 27 19.38 19.59 -19.71
C VAL A 27 20.34 18.51 -20.23
N LEU A 28 21.45 18.93 -20.83
CA LEU A 28 22.46 18.05 -21.43
C LEU A 28 23.81 18.28 -20.75
N CYS A 29 24.32 17.25 -20.08
CA CYS A 29 25.62 17.30 -19.42
C CYS A 29 26.64 16.50 -20.23
N CYS A 30 27.65 17.19 -20.79
CA CYS A 30 28.67 16.59 -21.65
C CYS A 30 30.00 16.40 -20.92
N ARG A 31 30.68 15.28 -21.20
CA ARG A 31 32.02 14.95 -20.66
C ARG A 31 32.08 14.98 -19.13
N VAL A 32 31.12 14.31 -18.50
CA VAL A 32 30.92 14.29 -17.05
C VAL A 32 31.58 13.06 -16.44
N ALA A 33 32.35 13.22 -15.36
CA ALA A 33 32.95 12.13 -14.61
C ALA A 33 31.90 11.36 -13.79
N PRO A 34 32.13 10.08 -13.43
CA PRO A 34 31.15 9.27 -12.68
C PRO A 34 30.64 9.91 -11.39
N LEU A 35 31.53 10.52 -10.59
CA LEU A 35 31.16 11.21 -9.36
C LEU A 35 30.33 12.48 -9.60
N GLN A 36 30.59 13.19 -10.69
CA GLN A 36 29.83 14.38 -11.06
C GLN A 36 28.39 14.03 -11.49
N LYS A 37 28.20 12.89 -12.16
CA LYS A 37 26.84 12.39 -12.48
C LYS A 37 26.02 12.17 -11.22
N ALA A 38 26.63 11.54 -10.20
CA ALA A 38 26.00 11.36 -8.90
C ALA A 38 25.74 12.71 -8.20
N GLY A 39 26.68 13.66 -8.29
CA GLY A 39 26.51 15.02 -7.77
C GLY A 39 25.28 15.75 -8.33
N ILE A 40 25.00 15.61 -9.64
CA ILE A 40 23.79 16.18 -10.25
C ILE A 40 22.50 15.55 -9.67
N VAL A 41 22.49 14.23 -9.48
CA VAL A 41 21.32 13.54 -8.91
C VAL A 41 21.10 13.97 -7.46
N ALA A 42 22.17 14.05 -6.68
CA ALA A 42 22.13 14.53 -5.30
C ALA A 42 21.64 15.99 -5.20
N LEU A 43 22.11 16.86 -6.10
CA LEU A 43 21.69 18.26 -6.22
C LEU A 43 20.17 18.39 -6.34
N ILE A 44 19.56 17.62 -7.23
CA ILE A 44 18.10 17.65 -7.47
C ILE A 44 17.38 17.06 -6.27
N LYS A 45 17.74 15.84 -5.87
CA LYS A 45 17.08 15.10 -4.77
C LYS A 45 17.10 15.84 -3.43
N ASN A 46 18.16 16.58 -3.12
CA ASN A 46 18.24 17.32 -1.87
C ASN A 46 17.44 18.63 -1.88
N ARG A 47 16.95 19.08 -3.04
CA ARG A 47 16.25 20.37 -3.22
C ARG A 47 14.82 20.24 -3.71
N THR A 48 14.38 19.03 -4.08
CA THR A 48 13.01 18.71 -4.47
C THR A 48 12.50 17.50 -3.71
N ASP A 49 11.21 17.48 -3.40
CA ASP A 49 10.52 16.28 -2.90
C ASP A 49 10.19 15.28 -4.03
N ASP A 50 10.61 15.57 -5.27
CA ASP A 50 10.39 14.73 -6.44
C ASP A 50 11.25 13.46 -6.41
N MET A 51 10.66 12.36 -6.88
CA MET A 51 11.36 11.08 -7.04
C MET A 51 12.28 11.08 -8.26
N THR A 52 13.53 10.70 -8.05
CA THR A 52 14.56 10.64 -9.10
C THR A 52 14.77 9.22 -9.62
N LEU A 53 15.00 9.08 -10.94
CA LEU A 53 15.32 7.81 -11.58
C LEU A 53 16.59 7.95 -12.42
N ALA A 54 17.54 7.04 -12.22
CA ALA A 54 18.79 6.98 -12.96
C ALA A 54 18.90 5.68 -13.76
N ILE A 55 19.38 5.79 -15.00
CA ILE A 55 19.59 4.65 -15.90
C ILE A 55 21.03 4.64 -16.39
N GLY A 56 21.66 3.48 -16.41
CA GLY A 56 23.01 3.31 -16.98
C GLY A 56 23.29 1.87 -17.38
N ASP A 57 24.33 1.68 -18.18
CA ASP A 57 24.77 0.39 -18.71
C ASP A 57 26.19 0.02 -18.28
N GLY A 58 27.00 1.01 -17.88
CA GLY A 58 28.41 0.85 -17.58
C GLY A 58 28.81 1.10 -16.12
N ALA A 59 30.06 0.76 -15.81
CA ALA A 59 30.70 1.03 -14.51
C ALA A 59 30.62 2.51 -14.10
N ASN A 60 30.67 3.40 -15.09
CA ASN A 60 30.67 4.86 -14.92
C ASN A 60 29.32 5.41 -14.41
N ASP A 61 28.26 4.61 -14.48
CA ASP A 61 26.92 5.02 -14.06
C ASP A 61 26.54 4.45 -12.70
N VAL A 62 27.35 3.57 -12.11
CA VAL A 62 27.07 2.92 -10.83
C VAL A 62 26.81 3.95 -9.72
N SER A 63 27.67 4.96 -9.60
CA SER A 63 27.52 6.02 -8.60
C SER A 63 26.26 6.87 -8.82
N MET A 64 25.88 7.09 -10.08
CA MET A 64 24.66 7.83 -10.42
C MET A 64 23.40 7.01 -10.10
N ILE A 65 23.41 5.71 -10.45
CA ILE A 65 22.33 4.75 -10.19
C ILE A 65 22.07 4.64 -8.69
N GLN A 66 23.13 4.51 -7.87
CA GLN A 66 23.02 4.38 -6.42
C GLN A 66 22.58 5.65 -5.71
N MET A 67 22.75 6.82 -6.34
CA MET A 67 22.34 8.11 -5.76
C MET A 67 20.84 8.39 -5.97
N ALA A 68 20.25 7.89 -7.06
CA ALA A 68 18.85 8.08 -7.38
C ALA A 68 17.93 7.27 -6.44
N ASP A 69 16.64 7.63 -6.40
CA ASP A 69 15.63 6.87 -5.64
C ASP A 69 15.30 5.53 -6.28
N VAL A 70 15.37 5.48 -7.62
CA VAL A 70 15.22 4.25 -8.40
C VAL A 70 16.35 4.13 -9.40
N GLY A 71 17.16 3.08 -9.23
CA GLY A 71 18.27 2.74 -10.10
C GLY A 71 17.88 1.68 -11.14
N VAL A 72 18.22 1.92 -12.40
CA VAL A 72 17.92 1.00 -13.51
C VAL A 72 19.17 0.67 -14.32
N GLY A 73 19.55 -0.60 -14.35
CA GLY A 73 20.68 -1.13 -15.10
C GLY A 73 20.25 -1.68 -16.46
N ILE A 74 20.91 -1.25 -17.54
CA ILE A 74 20.76 -1.87 -18.85
C ILE A 74 21.82 -2.96 -19.00
N SER A 75 21.39 -4.19 -19.29
CA SER A 75 22.30 -5.31 -19.52
C SER A 75 22.98 -5.18 -20.88
N GLY A 76 24.15 -4.56 -20.90
CA GLY A 76 25.03 -4.44 -22.07
C GLY A 76 26.02 -5.60 -22.22
N GLN A 77 26.80 -5.55 -23.30
CA GLN A 77 27.96 -6.44 -23.54
C GLN A 77 29.21 -5.97 -22.81
N GLU A 78 29.27 -4.70 -22.41
CA GLU A 78 30.46 -4.05 -21.84
C GLU A 78 30.68 -4.35 -20.34
N GLY A 79 29.71 -4.98 -19.67
CA GLY A 79 29.85 -5.39 -18.28
C GLY A 79 28.51 -5.50 -17.57
N ARG A 80 28.51 -6.16 -16.39
CA ARG A 80 27.31 -6.34 -15.55
C ARG A 80 27.29 -5.43 -14.31
N GLN A 81 28.24 -4.51 -14.19
CA GLN A 81 28.42 -3.71 -12.97
C GLN A 81 27.23 -2.76 -12.72
N ALA A 82 26.72 -2.07 -13.73
CA ALA A 82 25.52 -1.24 -13.60
C ALA A 82 24.29 -2.07 -13.18
N VAL A 83 24.12 -3.25 -13.78
CA VAL A 83 23.04 -4.20 -13.46
C VAL A 83 23.13 -4.72 -12.03
N MET A 84 24.33 -5.00 -11.54
CA MET A 84 24.54 -5.48 -10.17
C MET A 84 24.32 -4.39 -9.11
N ALA A 85 24.42 -3.12 -9.50
CA ALA A 85 24.24 -1.97 -8.62
C ALA A 85 22.87 -1.29 -8.75
N SER A 86 21.99 -1.79 -9.62
CA SER A 86 20.66 -1.23 -9.88
C SER A 86 19.53 -2.02 -9.21
N ASP A 87 18.43 -1.34 -8.85
CA ASP A 87 17.22 -1.98 -8.32
C ASP A 87 16.50 -2.83 -9.36
N PHE A 88 16.45 -2.34 -10.60
CA PHE A 88 15.86 -3.04 -11.74
C PHE A 88 16.86 -3.23 -12.85
N SER A 89 16.85 -4.40 -13.48
CA SER A 89 17.65 -4.68 -14.66
C SER A 89 16.78 -4.98 -15.88
N MET A 90 17.17 -4.44 -17.03
CA MET A 90 16.46 -4.68 -18.30
C MET A 90 17.44 -4.84 -19.46
N GLY A 91 17.04 -5.58 -20.50
CA GLY A 91 17.91 -5.80 -21.65
C GLY A 91 18.04 -4.60 -22.60
N GLN A 92 17.03 -3.72 -22.66
CA GLN A 92 16.96 -2.62 -23.62
C GLN A 92 16.17 -1.44 -23.06
N PHE A 93 16.59 -0.22 -23.40
CA PHE A 93 15.93 1.02 -22.96
C PHE A 93 14.42 1.08 -23.29
N ARG A 94 13.97 0.45 -24.39
CA ARG A 94 12.55 0.43 -24.78
C ARG A 94 11.62 -0.15 -23.70
N PHE A 95 12.13 -1.00 -22.80
CA PHE A 95 11.33 -1.61 -21.74
C PHE A 95 11.06 -0.68 -20.56
N LEU A 96 11.81 0.42 -20.43
CA LEU A 96 11.59 1.45 -19.41
C LEU A 96 10.16 1.99 -19.43
N VAL A 97 9.62 2.21 -20.64
CA VAL A 97 8.25 2.70 -20.82
C VAL A 97 7.23 1.74 -20.19
N THR A 98 7.42 0.44 -20.34
CA THR A 98 6.53 -0.57 -19.71
C THR A 98 6.79 -0.70 -18.21
N LEU A 99 8.03 -0.55 -17.76
CA LEU A 99 8.36 -0.57 -16.34
C LEU A 99 7.63 0.56 -15.61
N LEU A 100 7.77 1.80 -16.09
CA LEU A 100 7.17 2.98 -15.46
C LEU A 100 5.66 3.02 -15.66
N LEU A 101 5.19 3.15 -16.90
CA LEU A 101 3.78 3.46 -17.16
C LEU A 101 2.83 2.32 -16.78
N VAL A 102 3.31 1.06 -16.75
CA VAL A 102 2.46 -0.09 -16.45
C VAL A 102 2.71 -0.59 -15.04
N HIS A 103 3.95 -0.99 -14.72
CA HIS A 103 4.24 -1.58 -13.41
C HIS A 103 4.33 -0.53 -12.31
N GLY A 104 4.93 0.64 -12.60
CA GLY A 104 4.96 1.77 -11.68
C GLY A 104 3.56 2.25 -11.33
N HIS A 105 2.70 2.46 -12.33
CA HIS A 105 1.29 2.84 -12.11
C HIS A 105 0.53 1.82 -11.25
N TRP A 106 0.55 0.55 -11.63
CA TRP A 106 -0.14 -0.50 -10.87
C TRP A 106 0.39 -0.60 -9.44
N ASN A 107 1.71 -0.61 -9.24
CA ASN A 107 2.29 -0.74 -7.91
C ASN A 107 1.97 0.47 -7.03
N TYR A 108 1.98 1.69 -7.58
CA TYR A 108 1.59 2.89 -6.86
C TYR A 108 0.14 2.81 -6.37
N GLN A 109 -0.81 2.51 -7.28
CA GLN A 109 -2.23 2.39 -6.92
C GLN A 109 -2.50 1.29 -5.90
N ARG A 110 -1.88 0.12 -6.09
CA ARG A 110 -2.00 -1.03 -5.18
C ARG A 110 -1.48 -0.72 -3.79
N MET A 111 -0.31 -0.10 -3.69
CA MET A 111 0.30 0.24 -2.41
C MET A 111 -0.49 1.33 -1.67
N GLY A 112 -0.95 2.36 -2.39
CA GLY A 112 -1.79 3.42 -1.82
C GLY A 112 -3.09 2.88 -1.22
N TYR A 113 -3.81 2.07 -2.01
CA TYR A 113 -5.04 1.41 -1.56
C TYR A 113 -4.78 0.44 -0.40
N MET A 114 -3.76 -0.42 -0.51
CA MET A 114 -3.41 -1.39 0.53
C MET A 114 -3.12 -0.71 1.86
N LEU A 115 -2.39 0.41 1.86
CA LEU A 115 -2.06 1.14 3.07
C LEU A 115 -3.34 1.69 3.74
N LEU A 116 -4.17 2.39 2.96
CA LEU A 116 -5.40 3.01 3.46
C LEU A 116 -6.38 1.97 4.00
N TYR A 117 -6.59 0.89 3.24
CA TYR A 117 -7.49 -0.19 3.61
C TYR A 117 -6.98 -0.97 4.84
N ASN A 118 -5.66 -1.07 5.02
CA ASN A 118 -5.07 -1.68 6.22
C ASN A 118 -5.36 -0.87 7.49
N TYR A 119 -5.29 0.46 7.40
CA TYR A 119 -5.74 1.31 8.51
C TYR A 119 -7.24 1.16 8.78
N TYR A 120 -8.07 1.20 7.74
CA TYR A 120 -9.51 1.02 7.85
C TYR A 120 -9.88 -0.30 8.56
N ARG A 121 -9.43 -1.45 8.06
CA ARG A 121 -9.85 -2.76 8.60
C ARG A 121 -9.41 -2.97 10.05
N ASN A 122 -8.23 -2.47 10.42
CA ASN A 122 -7.74 -2.59 11.79
C ASN A 122 -8.46 -1.61 12.72
N ALA A 123 -8.70 -0.38 12.26
CA ALA A 123 -9.40 0.62 13.03
C ALA A 123 -10.86 0.20 13.31
N VAL A 124 -11.58 -0.37 12.35
CA VAL A 124 -12.95 -0.89 12.59
C VAL A 124 -12.95 -1.89 13.75
N PHE A 125 -12.03 -2.86 13.74
CA PHE A 125 -11.98 -3.90 14.76
C PHE A 125 -11.59 -3.35 16.14
N VAL A 126 -10.57 -2.49 16.20
CA VAL A 126 -10.15 -1.84 17.45
C VAL A 126 -11.26 -0.96 18.01
N LEU A 127 -12.00 -0.24 17.16
CA LEU A 127 -13.11 0.61 17.59
C LEU A 127 -14.26 -0.20 18.16
N VAL A 128 -14.56 -1.38 17.63
CA VAL A 128 -15.57 -2.29 18.23
C VAL A 128 -15.17 -2.70 19.65
N LEU A 129 -13.90 -3.04 19.89
CA LEU A 129 -13.40 -3.33 21.24
C LEU A 129 -13.42 -2.09 22.16
N PHE A 130 -13.13 -0.92 21.60
CA PHE A 130 -13.20 0.35 22.31
C PHE A 130 -14.64 0.67 22.75
N TRP A 131 -15.63 0.51 21.85
CA TRP A 131 -17.04 0.71 22.19
C TRP A 131 -17.47 -0.22 23.32
N TYR A 132 -17.07 -1.49 23.28
CA TYR A 132 -17.35 -2.45 24.36
C TYR A 132 -16.76 -2.01 25.71
N THR A 133 -15.54 -1.48 25.71
CA THR A 133 -14.85 -1.01 26.92
C THR A 133 -15.59 0.13 27.63
N LEU A 134 -16.31 0.98 26.88
CA LEU A 134 -17.15 2.03 27.46
C LEU A 134 -18.34 1.47 28.24
N PHE A 135 -18.90 0.34 27.78
CA PHE A 135 -20.02 -0.33 28.44
C PHE A 135 -19.60 -1.14 29.67
N THR A 136 -18.36 -1.64 29.70
CA THR A 136 -17.82 -2.41 30.83
C THR A 136 -17.11 -1.56 31.87
N GLY A 137 -17.27 -0.23 31.84
CA GLY A 137 -16.69 0.69 32.82
C GLY A 137 -15.16 0.71 32.82
N PHE A 138 -14.52 0.54 31.66
CA PHE A 138 -13.06 0.53 31.50
C PHE A 138 -12.34 -0.64 32.20
N THR A 139 -13.03 -1.75 32.42
CA THR A 139 -12.43 -2.97 32.99
C THR A 139 -11.51 -3.72 32.02
N MET A 140 -11.37 -3.26 30.76
CA MET A 140 -10.56 -3.86 29.67
C MET A 140 -10.89 -5.33 29.37
N THR A 141 -12.10 -5.78 29.73
CA THR A 141 -12.61 -7.08 29.31
C THR A 141 -13.09 -7.01 27.86
N THR A 142 -12.99 -8.11 27.11
CA THR A 142 -13.48 -8.22 25.73
C THR A 142 -14.54 -9.30 25.62
N ALA A 143 -15.61 -9.05 24.87
CA ALA A 143 -16.58 -10.07 24.51
C ALA A 143 -16.06 -10.98 23.38
N ILE A 144 -15.22 -10.44 22.51
CA ILE A 144 -14.55 -11.19 21.44
C ILE A 144 -13.45 -12.06 22.06
N SER A 145 -13.43 -13.34 21.70
CA SER A 145 -12.42 -14.29 22.16
C SER A 145 -11.03 -13.96 21.59
N ASP A 146 -9.98 -14.26 22.36
CA ASP A 146 -8.59 -14.03 21.93
C ASP A 146 -8.28 -14.74 20.61
N TRP A 147 -8.82 -15.95 20.43
CA TRP A 147 -8.62 -16.71 19.21
C TRP A 147 -9.32 -16.06 18.00
N SER A 148 -10.55 -15.59 18.16
CA SER A 148 -11.26 -14.83 17.12
C SER A 148 -10.53 -13.55 16.74
N SER A 149 -9.92 -12.86 17.73
CA SER A 149 -9.12 -11.65 17.52
C SER A 149 -7.84 -11.93 16.69
N VAL A 150 -7.13 -13.02 17.00
CA VAL A 150 -5.95 -13.44 16.22
C VAL A 150 -6.35 -13.88 14.81
N MET A 151 -7.40 -14.69 14.67
CA MET A 151 -7.86 -15.17 13.37
C MET A 151 -8.38 -14.04 12.48
N TYR A 152 -8.99 -13.00 13.07
CA TYR A 152 -9.40 -11.79 12.34
C TYR A 152 -8.22 -11.12 11.64
N SER A 153 -7.13 -10.92 12.37
CA SER A 153 -5.94 -10.23 11.87
C SER A 153 -5.17 -11.05 10.84
N VAL A 154 -5.07 -12.37 11.05
CA VAL A 154 -4.22 -13.25 10.22
C VAL A 154 -4.96 -13.80 9.00
N ILE A 155 -6.20 -14.24 9.16
CA ILE A 155 -6.92 -15.02 8.13
C ILE A 155 -8.09 -14.24 7.55
N TYR A 156 -9.01 -13.77 8.40
CA TYR A 156 -10.32 -13.30 7.92
C TYR A 156 -10.24 -12.01 7.12
N SER A 157 -9.26 -11.15 7.40
CA SER A 157 -9.13 -9.83 6.78
C SER A 157 -7.83 -9.67 5.98
N ALA A 158 -6.71 -10.27 6.41
CA ALA A 158 -5.42 -10.07 5.75
C ALA A 158 -5.30 -10.82 4.41
N VAL A 159 -5.72 -12.09 4.33
CA VAL A 159 -5.67 -12.87 3.09
C VAL A 159 -6.38 -12.17 1.92
N PRO A 160 -7.65 -11.75 2.05
CA PRO A 160 -8.36 -11.10 0.93
C PRO A 160 -7.74 -9.75 0.60
N THR A 161 -7.28 -8.98 1.60
CA THR A 161 -6.58 -7.71 1.35
C THR A 161 -5.30 -7.90 0.55
N ILE A 162 -4.46 -8.89 0.91
CA ILE A 162 -3.20 -9.16 0.22
C ILE A 162 -3.45 -9.62 -1.21
N VAL A 163 -4.43 -10.50 -1.41
CA VAL A 163 -4.80 -10.99 -2.75
C VAL A 163 -5.23 -9.84 -3.65
N VAL A 164 -6.10 -8.96 -3.16
CA VAL A 164 -6.53 -7.76 -3.90
C VAL A 164 -5.36 -6.83 -4.16
N ALA A 165 -4.53 -6.53 -3.16
CA ALA A 165 -3.36 -5.65 -3.31
C ALA A 165 -2.36 -6.15 -4.36
N ILE A 166 -2.19 -7.46 -4.54
CA ILE A 166 -1.25 -8.01 -5.52
C ILE A 166 -1.88 -8.10 -6.93
N LEU A 167 -3.15 -8.51 -7.00
CA LEU A 167 -3.77 -8.89 -8.27
C LEU A 167 -4.58 -7.78 -8.93
N ASP A 168 -5.10 -6.83 -8.17
CA ASP A 168 -6.02 -5.84 -8.71
C ASP A 168 -5.31 -4.90 -9.69
N LYS A 169 -6.06 -4.51 -10.72
CA LYS A 169 -5.57 -3.68 -11.82
C LYS A 169 -6.69 -2.74 -12.22
N ASP A 170 -6.53 -1.49 -11.83
CA ASP A 170 -7.41 -0.38 -12.16
C ASP A 170 -7.56 -0.21 -13.69
N LEU A 171 -6.45 -0.30 -14.43
CA LEU A 171 -6.40 -0.04 -15.86
C LEU A 171 -5.65 -1.14 -16.62
N SER A 172 -6.07 -1.36 -17.86
CA SER A 172 -5.42 -2.34 -18.74
C SER A 172 -4.04 -1.85 -19.21
N ARG A 173 -3.11 -2.79 -19.43
CA ARG A 173 -1.77 -2.50 -19.98
C ARG A 173 -1.82 -1.68 -21.28
N ARG A 174 -2.80 -1.97 -22.16
CA ARG A 174 -2.95 -1.27 -23.44
C ARG A 174 -3.39 0.19 -23.22
N THR A 175 -4.27 0.43 -22.24
CA THR A 175 -4.75 1.77 -21.89
C THR A 175 -3.60 2.62 -21.35
N LEU A 176 -2.82 2.09 -20.41
CA LEU A 176 -1.69 2.80 -19.79
C LEU A 176 -0.60 3.18 -20.81
N LEU A 177 -0.29 2.29 -21.76
CA LEU A 177 0.66 2.59 -22.82
C LEU A 177 0.10 3.57 -23.87
N LYS A 178 -1.21 3.59 -24.11
CA LYS A 178 -1.86 4.50 -25.05
C LYS A 178 -1.99 5.92 -24.47
N TYR A 179 -2.16 6.06 -23.16
CA TYR A 179 -2.37 7.34 -22.48
C TYR A 179 -1.35 7.56 -21.33
N PRO A 180 -0.11 7.96 -21.64
CA PRO A 180 0.94 8.15 -20.63
C PRO A 180 0.62 9.20 -19.55
N ARG A 181 -0.28 10.15 -19.83
CA ARG A 181 -0.73 11.17 -18.87
C ARG A 181 -1.37 10.57 -17.61
N LEU A 182 -1.88 9.34 -17.68
CA LEU A 182 -2.44 8.64 -16.52
C LEU A 182 -1.39 8.37 -15.43
N TYR A 183 -0.10 8.36 -15.77
CA TYR A 183 0.98 8.21 -14.78
C TYR A 183 1.11 9.43 -13.86
N GLN A 184 0.59 10.59 -14.28
CA GLN A 184 0.68 11.83 -13.51
C GLN A 184 -0.07 11.76 -12.17
N SER A 185 -1.11 10.91 -12.06
CA SER A 185 -1.81 10.70 -10.78
C SER A 185 -0.87 10.19 -9.68
N GLY A 186 0.14 9.40 -10.05
CA GLY A 186 1.17 8.92 -9.11
C GLY A 186 2.13 10.02 -8.70
N GLN A 187 2.48 10.91 -9.63
CA GLN A 187 3.36 12.06 -9.36
C GLN A 187 2.67 13.15 -8.51
N GLN A 188 1.34 13.23 -8.58
CA GLN A 188 0.53 14.17 -7.79
C GLN A 188 0.05 13.58 -6.46
N GLU A 189 0.53 12.39 -6.11
CA GLU A 189 0.20 11.69 -4.87
C GLU A 189 -1.32 11.45 -4.66
N GLU A 190 -2.07 11.22 -5.74
CA GLU A 190 -3.54 11.09 -5.66
C GLU A 190 -4.00 9.78 -5.03
N GLY A 191 -3.18 8.72 -5.09
CA GLY A 191 -3.54 7.38 -4.60
C GLY A 191 -3.52 7.25 -3.08
N TYR A 192 -2.71 8.06 -2.39
CA TYR A 192 -2.71 8.16 -0.94
C TYR A 192 -2.43 9.61 -0.53
N ASN A 193 -3.40 10.21 0.15
CA ASN A 193 -3.31 11.59 0.63
C ASN A 193 -3.77 11.66 2.09
N PRO A 194 -3.14 12.47 2.96
CA PRO A 194 -3.61 12.72 4.31
C PRO A 194 -5.10 13.08 4.42
N ARG A 195 -5.65 13.79 3.44
CA ARG A 195 -7.09 14.11 3.37
C ARG A 195 -7.94 12.85 3.23
N LEU A 196 -7.56 11.96 2.31
CA LEU A 196 -8.26 10.69 2.08
C LEU A 196 -8.17 9.78 3.31
N PHE A 197 -7.01 9.78 3.98
CA PHE A 197 -6.83 9.07 5.25
C PHE A 197 -7.82 9.52 6.33
N TRP A 198 -7.93 10.82 6.58
CA TRP A 198 -8.85 11.33 7.61
C TRP A 198 -10.32 11.12 7.26
N LEU A 199 -10.69 11.25 5.98
CA LEU A 199 -12.05 10.91 5.52
C LEU A 199 -12.37 9.44 5.76
N THR A 200 -11.43 8.55 5.44
CA THR A 200 -11.58 7.11 5.68
C THR A 200 -11.67 6.80 7.18
N MET A 201 -10.91 7.50 8.02
CA MET A 201 -10.99 7.33 9.47
C MET A 201 -12.34 7.79 10.04
N ALA A 202 -12.91 8.88 9.52
CA ALA A 202 -14.25 9.34 9.90
C ALA A 202 -15.34 8.33 9.49
N ASP A 203 -15.25 7.76 8.29
CA ASP A 203 -16.14 6.69 7.83
C ASP A 203 -15.98 5.41 8.67
N THR A 204 -14.75 5.06 9.04
CA THR A 204 -14.45 3.93 9.96
C THR A 204 -15.12 4.10 11.33
N LEU A 205 -15.10 5.31 11.89
CA LEU A 205 -15.78 5.60 13.16
C LEU A 205 -17.28 5.36 13.08
N TRP A 206 -17.92 5.81 12.00
CA TRP A 206 -19.34 5.57 11.76
C TRP A 206 -19.64 4.08 11.58
N GLN A 207 -18.89 3.38 10.73
CA GLN A 207 -19.10 1.97 10.44
C GLN A 207 -18.87 1.06 11.65
N SER A 208 -17.83 1.33 12.44
CA SER A 208 -17.58 0.58 13.68
C SER A 208 -18.67 0.79 14.73
N ALA A 209 -19.20 2.02 14.85
CA ALA A 209 -20.33 2.29 15.73
C ALA A 209 -21.57 1.51 15.27
N ALA A 210 -21.90 1.54 13.97
CA ALA A 210 -23.01 0.76 13.44
C ALA A 210 -22.82 -0.75 13.68
N ALA A 211 -21.63 -1.29 13.41
CA ALA A 211 -21.30 -2.69 13.63
C ALA A 211 -21.42 -3.12 15.10
N PHE A 212 -21.14 -2.22 16.04
CA PHE A 212 -21.27 -2.49 17.47
C PHE A 212 -22.72 -2.33 17.98
N PHE A 213 -23.33 -1.17 17.74
CA PHE A 213 -24.61 -0.77 18.33
C PHE A 213 -25.81 -1.53 17.73
N ILE A 214 -25.79 -1.89 16.44
CA ILE A 214 -26.92 -2.60 15.82
C ILE A 214 -27.14 -3.96 16.50
N PRO A 215 -26.15 -4.87 16.57
CA PRO A 215 -26.24 -6.09 17.38
C PRO A 215 -26.69 -5.85 18.82
N LEU A 216 -26.09 -4.86 19.48
CA LEU A 216 -26.33 -4.56 20.88
C LEU A 216 -27.80 -4.19 21.14
N PHE A 217 -28.39 -3.35 20.29
CA PHE A 217 -29.79 -2.96 20.44
C PHE A 217 -30.78 -4.07 20.06
N VAL A 218 -30.46 -4.88 19.05
CA VAL A 218 -31.29 -6.02 18.65
C VAL A 218 -31.37 -7.06 19.78
N TYR A 219 -30.24 -7.33 20.45
CA TYR A 219 -30.15 -8.37 21.48
C TYR A 219 -30.16 -7.86 22.92
N TRP A 220 -30.42 -6.56 23.16
CA TRP A 220 -30.37 -5.94 24.50
C TRP A 220 -31.25 -6.63 25.57
N LYS A 221 -32.34 -7.27 25.15
CA LYS A 221 -33.28 -8.00 26.03
C LYS A 221 -33.35 -9.50 25.75
N SER A 222 -32.37 -10.03 25.03
CA SER A 222 -32.31 -11.46 24.70
C SER A 222 -31.42 -12.19 25.71
N ASP A 223 -31.64 -13.48 25.89
CA ASP A 223 -30.85 -14.34 26.79
C ASP A 223 -29.50 -14.78 26.19
N ILE A 224 -28.91 -13.94 25.31
CA ILE A 224 -27.62 -14.24 24.67
C ILE A 224 -26.49 -13.95 25.66
N ASP A 225 -25.60 -14.93 25.82
CA ASP A 225 -24.41 -14.79 26.65
C ASP A 225 -23.36 -13.86 26.02
N GLY A 226 -22.45 -13.33 26.84
CA GLY A 226 -21.40 -12.40 26.43
C GLY A 226 -20.49 -12.93 25.32
N SER A 227 -20.30 -14.26 25.24
CA SER A 227 -19.56 -14.88 24.14
C SER A 227 -20.32 -14.80 22.82
N GLY A 228 -21.62 -15.14 22.82
CA GLY A 228 -22.44 -15.17 21.60
C GLY A 228 -22.59 -13.79 20.96
N ILE A 229 -22.67 -12.71 21.75
CA ILE A 229 -22.63 -11.35 21.20
C ILE A 229 -21.25 -10.98 20.64
N GLY A 230 -20.17 -11.50 21.25
CA GLY A 230 -18.80 -11.38 20.76
C GLY A 230 -18.58 -12.06 19.40
N ASP A 231 -19.14 -13.25 19.22
CA ASP A 231 -19.08 -13.97 17.94
C ASP A 231 -19.91 -13.25 16.86
N LEU A 232 -21.07 -12.71 17.23
CA LEU A 232 -21.89 -11.92 16.33
C LEU A 232 -21.20 -10.61 15.92
N TRP A 233 -20.50 -9.92 16.83
CA TRP A 233 -19.66 -8.78 16.47
C TRP A 233 -18.49 -9.18 15.57
N THR A 234 -17.84 -10.32 15.84
CA THR A 234 -16.75 -10.83 14.99
C THR A 234 -17.24 -11.07 13.57
N LEU A 235 -18.37 -11.77 13.42
CA LEU A 235 -19.00 -12.02 12.12
C LEU A 235 -19.41 -10.71 11.42
N ALA A 236 -20.02 -9.78 12.16
CA ALA A 236 -20.43 -8.48 11.62
C ALA A 236 -19.25 -7.69 11.08
N VAL A 237 -18.13 -7.61 11.83
CA VAL A 237 -16.93 -6.90 11.40
C VAL A 237 -16.29 -7.58 10.19
N VAL A 238 -16.14 -8.91 10.20
CA VAL A 238 -15.56 -9.63 9.06
C VAL A 238 -16.38 -9.43 7.80
N LEU A 239 -17.71 -9.55 7.90
CA LEU A 239 -18.61 -9.32 6.77
C LEU A 239 -18.49 -7.88 6.27
N LEU A 240 -18.56 -6.89 7.17
CA LEU A 240 -18.47 -5.48 6.83
C LEU A 240 -17.16 -5.17 6.08
N VAL A 241 -16.03 -5.61 6.62
CA VAL A 241 -14.71 -5.35 6.04
C VAL A 241 -14.56 -6.03 4.68
N ASN A 242 -14.91 -7.32 4.57
CA ASN A 242 -14.80 -8.04 3.30
C ASN A 242 -15.77 -7.53 2.22
N LEU A 243 -16.98 -7.10 2.60
CA LEU A 243 -17.92 -6.48 1.67
C LEU A 243 -17.44 -5.10 1.24
N HIS A 244 -16.85 -4.31 2.15
CA HIS A 244 -16.23 -3.03 1.79
C HIS A 244 -15.10 -3.24 0.78
N LEU A 245 -14.22 -4.22 1.02
CA LEU A 245 -13.18 -4.60 0.06
C LEU A 245 -13.79 -4.99 -1.30
N ALA A 246 -14.83 -5.83 -1.28
CA ALA A 246 -15.50 -6.29 -2.49
C ALA A 246 -16.06 -5.12 -3.33
N MET A 247 -16.60 -4.08 -2.69
CA MET A 247 -17.11 -2.89 -3.41
C MET A 247 -16.00 -2.14 -4.13
N ASP A 248 -14.80 -2.11 -3.56
CA ASP A 248 -13.67 -1.36 -4.11
C ASP A 248 -12.89 -2.11 -5.19
N VAL A 249 -13.01 -3.45 -5.26
CA VAL A 249 -12.32 -4.25 -6.29
C VAL A 249 -12.80 -3.85 -7.68
N VAL A 250 -11.87 -3.34 -8.49
CA VAL A 250 -12.16 -2.98 -9.89
C VAL A 250 -12.24 -4.24 -10.76
N ARG A 251 -11.27 -5.16 -10.60
CA ARG A 251 -11.20 -6.36 -11.44
C ARG A 251 -11.39 -7.64 -10.65
N TRP A 252 -12.59 -8.19 -10.78
CA TRP A 252 -12.94 -9.50 -10.26
C TRP A 252 -12.27 -10.63 -11.06
N THR A 253 -11.31 -11.30 -10.42
CA THR A 253 -10.74 -12.56 -10.89
C THR A 253 -11.25 -13.71 -10.02
N TRP A 254 -11.18 -14.94 -10.53
CA TRP A 254 -11.60 -16.10 -9.75
C TRP A 254 -10.83 -16.24 -8.42
N ILE A 255 -9.56 -15.81 -8.39
CA ILE A 255 -8.72 -15.81 -7.17
C ILE A 255 -9.25 -14.80 -6.16
N VAL A 256 -9.63 -13.60 -6.61
CA VAL A 256 -10.21 -12.56 -5.74
C VAL A 256 -11.57 -13.02 -5.19
N HIS A 257 -12.42 -13.64 -6.01
CA HIS A 257 -13.65 -14.25 -5.53
C HIS A 257 -13.39 -15.34 -4.48
N ALA A 258 -12.46 -16.25 -4.75
CA ALA A 258 -12.10 -17.31 -3.81
C ALA A 258 -11.55 -16.75 -2.49
N ALA A 259 -10.76 -15.68 -2.53
CA ALA A 259 -10.21 -15.05 -1.34
C ALA A 259 -11.28 -14.32 -0.51
N VAL A 260 -12.08 -13.45 -1.12
CA VAL A 260 -13.10 -12.67 -0.40
C VAL A 260 -14.21 -13.57 0.15
N TRP A 261 -14.83 -14.38 -0.70
CA TRP A 261 -15.94 -15.25 -0.27
C TRP A 261 -15.44 -16.43 0.57
N GLY A 262 -14.26 -16.97 0.24
CA GLY A 262 -13.63 -18.03 1.03
C GLY A 262 -13.28 -17.56 2.44
N SER A 263 -12.79 -16.33 2.62
CA SER A 263 -12.54 -15.78 3.95
C SER A 263 -13.82 -15.62 4.77
N ILE A 264 -14.91 -15.16 4.18
CA ILE A 264 -16.21 -15.07 4.86
C ILE A 264 -16.68 -16.46 5.32
N VAL A 265 -16.68 -17.45 4.42
CA VAL A 265 -17.10 -18.82 4.74
C VAL A 265 -16.17 -19.44 5.79
N ALA A 266 -14.85 -19.21 5.69
CA ALA A 266 -13.88 -19.68 6.66
C ALA A 266 -14.14 -19.12 8.06
N THR A 267 -14.54 -17.84 8.18
CA THR A 267 -14.91 -17.26 9.47
C THR A 267 -16.08 -17.98 10.12
N PHE A 268 -17.16 -18.25 9.38
CA PHE A 268 -18.29 -19.02 9.92
C PHE A 268 -17.86 -20.40 10.40
N ILE A 269 -17.05 -21.12 9.61
CA ILE A 269 -16.55 -22.45 9.97
C ILE A 269 -15.69 -22.38 11.24
N VAL A 270 -14.77 -21.43 11.33
CA VAL A 270 -13.85 -21.34 12.47
C VAL A 270 -14.58 -20.90 13.74
N VAL A 271 -15.54 -19.98 13.67
CA VAL A 271 -16.38 -19.62 14.84
C VAL A 271 -17.13 -20.84 15.35
N ILE A 272 -17.80 -21.61 14.48
CA ILE A 272 -18.49 -22.85 14.87
C ILE A 272 -17.52 -23.84 15.52
N ILE A 273 -16.30 -23.98 15.00
CA ILE A 273 -15.29 -24.86 15.57
C ILE A 273 -14.85 -24.39 16.97
N ILE A 274 -14.66 -23.07 17.15
CA ILE A 274 -14.30 -22.48 18.45
C ILE A 274 -15.38 -22.80 19.48
N ASP A 275 -16.65 -22.60 19.13
CA ASP A 275 -17.80 -22.82 20.03
C ASP A 275 -18.02 -24.31 20.35
N CYS A 276 -17.52 -25.21 19.50
CA CYS A 276 -17.57 -26.65 19.73
C CYS A 276 -16.46 -27.16 20.67
N ILE A 277 -15.42 -26.36 20.96
CA ILE A 277 -14.28 -26.79 21.77
C ILE A 277 -14.57 -26.51 23.26
N PRO A 278 -14.62 -27.54 24.14
CA PRO A 278 -15.02 -27.40 25.55
C PRO A 278 -14.11 -26.53 26.42
N ILE A 279 -12.92 -26.22 25.92
CA ILE A 279 -11.87 -25.50 26.65
C ILE A 279 -11.93 -23.99 26.37
N LEU A 280 -12.64 -23.57 25.31
CA LEU A 280 -12.71 -22.17 24.88
C LEU A 280 -13.95 -21.47 25.47
N PRO A 281 -13.85 -20.15 25.77
CA PRO A 281 -15.02 -19.37 26.14
C PRO A 281 -16.03 -19.39 24.97
N GLY A 282 -17.29 -19.72 25.25
CA GLY A 282 -18.35 -19.89 24.24
C GLY A 282 -18.86 -21.32 24.01
N PHE A 283 -18.36 -22.31 24.76
CA PHE A 283 -18.82 -23.70 24.63
C PHE A 283 -20.36 -23.83 24.79
N TRP A 284 -21.04 -24.36 23.77
CA TRP A 284 -22.51 -24.45 23.64
C TRP A 284 -23.29 -23.14 23.45
N ALA A 285 -22.66 -22.06 22.98
CA ALA A 285 -23.36 -20.81 22.65
C ALA A 285 -24.21 -20.85 21.35
N ILE A 286 -24.30 -22.02 20.69
CA ILE A 286 -25.05 -22.27 19.45
C ILE A 286 -26.53 -22.57 19.74
#